data_AF-A0A7P0T8A5-F1
#
_entry.id   AF-A0A7P0T8A5-F1
#
_cell.length_a   1.000
_cell.length_b   1.000
_cell.length_c   1.000
_cell.angle_alpha   90.00
_cell.angle_beta   90.00
_cell.angle_gamma   90.00
#
_symmetry.space_group_name_H-M   'P 1'
#
loop_
_entity.id
_entity.type
_entity.pdbx_description
1 polymer ?
#
loop_
_entity_poly.entity_id
_entity_poly.type
_entity_poly.pdbx_seq_one_letter_code
_entity_poly.pdbx_strand_id
1 'polypeptide(L)'
;MDTFSTVISSSIQLLVQDLDAACDPALTAMSKMQWQNVEHVGDQSPYVTSVILHIKQNVPIIRDNLASTRKYFTQFCVKFANSFIPKFITHLFKCKPISMVGAEQLLLDTHSLKMVLLDLPSISSQVVRKAPASYTKIVVKGMTRAEMILKVVMAPHEPLVVFVDNYIKLLTDCNTETFQKILDMKSKPDSEKPLEEDGPGHVHFRILTGPACPAETTCTGRMGQGQGDEDRG
;
A
#
# COMPACT_ATOMS: atom_id res chain seq x y z
N MET A 1 -25.67 -20.39 -30.90
CA MET A 1 -24.68 -19.31 -30.91
C MET A 1 -24.05 -19.12 -29.52
N ASP A 2 -24.81 -19.39 -28.44
CA ASP A 2 -24.35 -19.23 -27.05
C ASP A 2 -23.23 -20.19 -26.64
N THR A 3 -23.21 -21.42 -27.17
CA THR A 3 -22.15 -22.41 -26.90
C THR A 3 -20.76 -21.92 -27.31
N PHE A 4 -20.63 -21.34 -28.51
CA PHE A 4 -19.37 -20.77 -28.99
C PHE A 4 -18.90 -19.57 -28.15
N SER A 5 -19.81 -18.68 -27.78
CA SER A 5 -19.50 -17.53 -26.91
C SER A 5 -19.02 -17.96 -25.52
N THR A 6 -19.60 -19.02 -24.97
CA THR A 6 -19.17 -19.62 -23.70
C THR A 6 -17.77 -20.22 -23.82
N VAL A 7 -17.50 -21.01 -24.87
CA VAL A 7 -16.17 -21.60 -25.10
C VAL A 7 -15.10 -20.51 -25.22
N ILE A 8 -15.36 -19.45 -26.00
CA ILE A 8 -14.42 -18.33 -26.14
C ILE A 8 -14.15 -17.66 -24.79
N SER A 9 -15.20 -17.41 -24.00
CA SER A 9 -15.07 -16.76 -22.69
C SER A 9 -14.26 -17.62 -21.72
N SER A 10 -14.44 -18.94 -21.74
CA SER A 10 -13.65 -19.91 -20.97
C SER A 10 -12.20 -19.94 -21.40
N SER A 11 -11.91 -19.95 -22.71
CA SER A 11 -10.53 -19.93 -23.23
C SER A 11 -9.80 -18.64 -22.82
N ILE A 12 -10.47 -17.49 -22.92
CA ILE A 12 -9.90 -16.22 -22.44
C ILE A 12 -9.63 -16.28 -20.93
N GLN A 13 -10.53 -16.89 -20.15
CA GLN A 13 -10.32 -17.05 -18.71
C GLN A 13 -9.11 -17.95 -18.39
N LEU A 14 -8.88 -19.01 -19.15
CA LEU A 14 -7.71 -19.87 -19.01
C LEU A 14 -6.41 -19.11 -19.30
N LEU A 15 -6.38 -18.29 -20.37
CA LEU A 15 -5.24 -17.44 -20.68
C LEU A 15 -4.95 -16.43 -19.55
N VAL A 16 -6.00 -15.87 -18.95
CA VAL A 16 -5.86 -14.97 -17.79
C VAL A 16 -5.27 -15.72 -16.60
N GLN A 17 -5.77 -16.92 -16.29
CA GLN A 17 -5.28 -17.73 -15.18
C GLN A 17 -3.82 -18.13 -15.36
N ASP A 18 -3.42 -18.49 -16.58
CA ASP A 18 -2.04 -18.88 -16.89
C ASP A 18 -1.06 -17.73 -16.65
N LEU A 19 -1.33 -16.54 -17.21
CA LEU A 19 -0.50 -15.36 -16.97
C LEU A 19 -0.50 -14.92 -15.49
N ASP A 20 -1.66 -14.98 -14.85
CA ASP A 20 -1.83 -14.60 -13.44
C ASP A 20 -1.07 -15.56 -12.51
N ALA A 21 -1.07 -16.87 -12.81
CA ALA A 21 -0.31 -17.88 -12.08
C ALA A 21 1.21 -17.74 -12.31
N ALA A 22 1.64 -17.37 -13.53
CA ALA A 22 3.04 -17.08 -13.81
C ALA A 22 3.60 -15.95 -12.92
N CYS A 23 2.75 -15.03 -12.46
CA CYS A 23 3.17 -13.93 -11.58
C CYS A 23 3.24 -14.33 -10.09
N ASP A 24 2.63 -15.46 -9.67
CA ASP A 24 2.50 -15.86 -8.26
C ASP A 24 3.85 -16.08 -7.55
N PRO A 25 4.88 -16.68 -8.17
CA PRO A 25 6.19 -16.82 -7.54
C PRO A 25 6.81 -15.47 -7.18
N ALA A 26 6.71 -14.48 -8.06
CA ALA A 26 7.23 -13.14 -7.82
C ALA A 26 6.45 -12.42 -6.71
N LEU A 27 5.11 -12.50 -6.71
CA LEU A 27 4.29 -11.94 -5.63
C LEU A 27 4.54 -12.63 -4.28
N THR A 28 4.82 -13.94 -4.30
CA THR A 28 5.22 -14.68 -3.09
C THR A 28 6.58 -14.23 -2.59
N ALA A 29 7.55 -14.00 -3.48
CA ALA A 29 8.85 -13.46 -3.12
C ALA A 29 8.72 -12.06 -2.49
N MET A 30 7.93 -11.17 -3.10
CA MET A 30 7.60 -9.84 -2.56
C MET A 30 7.10 -9.91 -1.11
N SER A 31 6.15 -10.79 -0.81
CA SER A 31 5.61 -10.93 0.55
C SER A 31 6.60 -11.51 1.57
N LYS A 32 7.72 -12.11 1.12
CA LYS A 32 8.76 -12.69 1.98
C LYS A 32 9.99 -11.78 2.14
N MET A 33 10.07 -10.68 1.39
CA MET A 33 11.17 -9.73 1.48
C MET A 33 11.18 -9.04 2.86
N GLN A 34 12.37 -8.79 3.39
CA GLN A 34 12.58 -8.10 4.66
C GLN A 34 12.47 -6.59 4.47
N TRP A 35 11.24 -6.10 4.23
CA TRP A 35 10.97 -4.68 3.97
C TRP A 35 11.39 -3.75 5.11
N GLN A 36 11.48 -4.26 6.34
CA GLN A 36 12.02 -3.53 7.49
C GLN A 36 13.53 -3.21 7.34
N ASN A 37 14.29 -4.08 6.66
CA ASN A 37 15.75 -3.98 6.54
C ASN A 37 16.20 -3.24 5.28
N VAL A 38 15.27 -2.61 4.55
CA VAL A 38 15.60 -1.77 3.39
C VAL A 38 16.12 -0.43 3.90
N GLU A 39 17.38 -0.10 3.59
CA GLU A 39 18.06 1.10 4.07
C GLU A 39 18.03 2.27 3.06
N HIS A 40 17.90 1.96 1.77
CA HIS A 40 17.86 2.96 0.70
C HIS A 40 16.82 2.60 -0.37
N VAL A 41 16.19 3.63 -0.94
CA VAL A 41 15.39 3.48 -2.17
C VAL A 41 16.35 3.40 -3.35
N GLY A 42 16.21 2.35 -4.15
CA GLY A 42 17.00 2.12 -5.36
C GLY A 42 16.12 1.99 -6.60
N ASP A 43 16.58 1.17 -7.54
CA ASP A 43 15.78 0.78 -8.70
C ASP A 43 14.61 -0.12 -8.30
N GLN A 44 13.76 -0.49 -9.26
CA GLN A 44 12.65 -1.42 -9.02
C GLN A 44 13.14 -2.76 -8.46
N SER A 45 12.38 -3.33 -7.52
CA SER A 45 12.72 -4.59 -6.88
C SER A 45 12.71 -5.78 -7.86
N PRO A 46 13.48 -6.86 -7.58
CA PRO A 46 13.56 -8.04 -8.45
C PRO A 46 12.21 -8.71 -8.75
N TYR A 47 11.26 -8.67 -7.82
CA TYR A 47 9.92 -9.22 -8.05
C TYR A 47 9.16 -8.43 -9.12
N VAL A 48 9.32 -7.11 -9.16
CA VAL A 48 8.71 -6.23 -10.19
C VAL A 48 9.28 -6.59 -11.55
N THR A 49 10.61 -6.74 -11.65
CA THR A 49 11.29 -7.18 -12.86
C THR A 49 10.74 -8.52 -13.36
N SER A 50 10.54 -9.47 -12.45
CA SER A 50 10.01 -10.81 -12.78
C SER A 50 8.57 -10.75 -13.28
N VAL A 51 7.69 -9.98 -12.63
CA VAL A 51 6.31 -9.77 -13.09
C VAL A 51 6.28 -9.11 -14.47
N ILE A 52 7.07 -8.05 -14.67
CA ILE A 52 7.17 -7.35 -15.95
C ILE A 52 7.65 -8.30 -17.05
N LEU A 53 8.61 -9.17 -16.75
CA LEU A 53 9.11 -10.18 -17.69
C LEU A 53 7.99 -11.14 -18.13
N HIS A 54 7.24 -11.71 -17.19
CA HIS A 54 6.13 -12.62 -17.51
C HIS A 54 5.06 -11.92 -18.37
N ILE A 55 4.73 -10.66 -18.06
CA ILE A 55 3.79 -9.87 -18.86
C ILE A 55 4.36 -9.66 -20.28
N LYS A 56 5.61 -9.20 -20.42
CA LYS A 56 6.23 -8.90 -21.71
C LYS A 56 6.44 -10.12 -22.60
N GLN A 57 6.63 -11.31 -22.02
CA GLN A 57 6.78 -12.55 -22.76
C GLN A 57 5.44 -13.07 -23.29
N ASN A 58 4.38 -13.03 -22.47
CA ASN A 58 3.11 -13.68 -22.79
C ASN A 58 2.13 -12.78 -23.54
N VAL A 59 2.06 -11.49 -23.20
CA VAL A 59 1.04 -10.58 -23.76
C VAL A 59 1.14 -10.44 -25.29
N PRO A 60 2.33 -10.31 -25.90
CA PRO A 60 2.44 -10.25 -27.37
C PRO A 60 1.92 -11.53 -28.03
N ILE A 61 2.27 -12.71 -27.48
CA ILE A 61 1.82 -14.01 -28.00
C ILE A 61 0.30 -14.12 -27.94
N ILE A 62 -0.29 -13.78 -26.78
CA ILE A 62 -1.74 -13.81 -26.59
C ILE A 62 -2.45 -12.84 -27.55
N ARG A 63 -1.91 -11.62 -27.70
CA ARG A 63 -2.45 -10.62 -28.63
C ARG A 63 -2.45 -11.15 -30.06
N ASP A 64 -1.33 -11.69 -30.52
CA ASP A 64 -1.16 -12.11 -31.91
C ASP A 64 -2.08 -13.29 -32.23
N ASN A 65 -2.33 -14.19 -31.27
CA ASN A 65 -3.31 -15.28 -31.39
C ASN A 65 -4.77 -14.82 -31.29
N LEU A 66 -5.05 -13.63 -30.73
CA LEU A 66 -6.38 -13.02 -30.68
C LEU A 66 -6.55 -11.89 -31.73
N ALA A 67 -5.59 -11.73 -32.64
CA ALA A 67 -5.50 -10.57 -33.54
C ALA A 67 -6.71 -10.44 -34.48
N SER A 68 -7.33 -11.55 -34.86
CA SER A 68 -8.53 -11.57 -35.72
C SER A 68 -9.73 -10.87 -35.07
N THR A 69 -9.75 -10.75 -33.73
CA THR A 69 -10.89 -10.17 -33.00
C THR A 69 -10.44 -9.36 -31.78
N ARG A 70 -10.20 -8.05 -32.00
CA ARG A 70 -9.74 -7.08 -31.00
C ARG A 70 -10.54 -7.05 -29.68
N LYS A 71 -11.85 -7.32 -29.73
CA LYS A 71 -12.70 -7.33 -28.52
C LYS A 71 -12.26 -8.42 -27.53
N TYR A 72 -11.76 -9.56 -28.00
CA TYR A 72 -11.32 -10.66 -27.14
C TYR A 72 -10.00 -10.34 -26.44
N PHE A 73 -9.05 -9.71 -27.15
CA PHE A 73 -7.83 -9.24 -26.51
C PHE A 73 -8.12 -8.14 -25.47
N THR A 74 -9.01 -7.19 -25.79
CA THR A 74 -9.46 -6.20 -24.78
C THR A 74 -10.08 -6.88 -23.55
N GLN A 75 -10.92 -7.90 -23.77
CA GLN A 75 -11.56 -8.66 -22.69
C GLN A 75 -10.53 -9.41 -21.84
N PHE A 76 -9.50 -10.00 -22.46
CA PHE A 76 -8.35 -10.59 -21.78
C PHE A 76 -7.66 -9.57 -20.87
N CYS A 77 -7.26 -8.40 -21.40
CA CYS A 77 -6.58 -7.37 -20.62
C CYS A 77 -7.41 -6.93 -19.40
N VAL A 78 -8.71 -6.69 -19.61
CA VAL A 78 -9.64 -6.29 -18.56
C VAL A 78 -9.77 -7.38 -17.49
N LYS A 79 -9.94 -8.64 -17.88
CA LYS A 79 -10.04 -9.76 -16.94
C LYS A 79 -8.74 -9.97 -16.17
N PHE A 80 -7.59 -9.88 -16.84
CA PHE A 80 -6.28 -9.97 -16.20
C PHE A 80 -6.08 -8.87 -15.16
N ALA A 81 -6.31 -7.60 -15.51
CA ALA A 81 -6.18 -6.50 -14.54
C ALA A 81 -7.12 -6.66 -13.33
N ASN A 82 -8.36 -7.11 -13.56
CA ASN A 82 -9.32 -7.39 -12.48
C ASN A 82 -8.94 -8.59 -11.60
N SER A 83 -8.12 -9.53 -12.08
CA SER A 83 -7.59 -10.65 -11.27
C SER A 83 -6.31 -10.25 -10.54
N PHE A 84 -5.36 -9.70 -11.29
CA PHE A 84 -4.02 -9.41 -10.84
C PHE A 84 -3.97 -8.29 -9.79
N ILE A 85 -4.70 -7.18 -9.99
CA ILE A 85 -4.60 -6.03 -9.07
C ILE A 85 -5.11 -6.37 -7.65
N PRO A 86 -6.28 -7.01 -7.46
CA PRO A 86 -6.70 -7.45 -6.13
C PRO A 86 -5.73 -8.45 -5.50
N LYS A 87 -5.15 -9.36 -6.30
CA LYS A 87 -4.13 -10.31 -5.84
C LYS A 87 -2.87 -9.59 -5.37
N PHE A 88 -2.36 -8.65 -6.15
CA PHE A 88 -1.21 -7.81 -5.79
C PHE A 88 -1.46 -7.07 -4.46
N ILE A 89 -2.62 -6.43 -4.29
CA ILE A 89 -3.00 -5.76 -3.03
C ILE A 89 -3.05 -6.77 -1.87
N THR A 90 -3.54 -7.98 -2.10
CA THR A 90 -3.55 -9.04 -1.10
C THR A 90 -2.14 -9.45 -0.66
N HIS A 91 -1.19 -9.49 -1.60
CA HIS A 91 0.23 -9.72 -1.30
C HIS A 91 0.91 -8.52 -0.64
N LEU A 92 0.49 -7.30 -0.98
CA LEU A 92 0.96 -6.07 -0.36
C LEU A 92 0.65 -6.03 1.14
N PHE A 93 -0.56 -6.42 1.55
CA PHE A 93 -0.92 -6.52 2.97
C PHE A 93 -0.12 -7.58 3.75
N LYS A 94 0.57 -8.49 3.05
CA LYS A 94 1.46 -9.49 3.67
C LYS A 94 2.89 -8.98 3.83
N CYS A 95 3.26 -7.88 3.18
CA CYS A 95 4.53 -7.21 3.40
C CYS A 95 4.47 -6.55 4.77
N LYS A 96 4.92 -7.24 5.81
CA LYS A 96 4.97 -6.72 7.17
C LYS A 96 6.02 -7.44 8.02
N PRO A 97 6.74 -6.73 8.91
CA PRO A 97 6.72 -5.27 9.09
C PRO A 97 7.45 -4.52 7.95
N ILE A 98 7.11 -3.25 7.73
CA ILE A 98 7.72 -2.36 6.75
C ILE A 98 8.29 -1.11 7.46
N SER A 99 9.55 -0.75 7.13
CA SER A 99 10.18 0.51 7.57
C SER A 99 9.75 1.68 6.68
N MET A 100 10.09 2.91 7.08
CA MET A 100 9.82 4.10 6.26
C MET A 100 10.38 3.96 4.83
N VAL A 101 11.66 3.58 4.72
CA VAL A 101 12.35 3.42 3.44
C VAL A 101 11.82 2.22 2.65
N GLY A 102 11.47 1.12 3.34
CA GLY A 102 10.82 -0.02 2.69
C GLY A 102 9.46 0.33 2.08
N ALA A 103 8.69 1.21 2.72
CA ALA A 103 7.42 1.70 2.19
C ALA A 103 7.62 2.59 0.95
N GLU A 104 8.67 3.43 0.94
CA GLU A 104 9.05 4.23 -0.22
C GLU A 104 9.45 3.35 -1.41
N GLN A 105 10.25 2.31 -1.18
CA GLN A 105 10.62 1.34 -2.22
C GLN A 105 9.38 0.61 -2.76
N LEU A 106 8.48 0.13 -1.89
CA LEU A 106 7.22 -0.50 -2.32
C LEU A 106 6.32 0.46 -3.11
N LEU A 107 6.35 1.76 -2.80
CA LEU A 107 5.58 2.77 -3.53
C LEU A 107 6.13 2.96 -4.94
N LEU A 108 7.46 3.01 -5.10
CA LEU A 108 8.13 3.01 -6.40
C LEU A 108 7.77 1.75 -7.19
N ASP A 109 7.90 0.58 -6.58
CA ASP A 109 7.61 -0.70 -7.20
C ASP A 109 6.14 -0.79 -7.67
N THR A 110 5.21 -0.32 -6.84
CA THR A 110 3.78 -0.24 -7.16
C THR A 110 3.53 0.67 -8.37
N HIS A 111 4.23 1.80 -8.44
CA HIS A 111 4.14 2.71 -9.58
C HIS A 111 4.67 2.08 -10.87
N SER A 112 5.79 1.38 -10.81
CA SER A 112 6.34 0.64 -11.96
C SER A 112 5.35 -0.42 -12.48
N LEU A 113 4.72 -1.18 -11.58
CA LEU A 113 3.66 -2.13 -11.94
C LEU A 113 2.43 -1.43 -12.55
N LYS A 114 2.05 -0.25 -12.05
CA LYS A 114 0.96 0.55 -12.64
C LYS A 114 1.28 0.96 -14.07
N MET A 115 2.51 1.40 -14.34
CA MET A 115 2.93 1.81 -15.69
C MET A 115 2.89 0.64 -16.68
N VAL A 116 3.43 -0.54 -16.32
CA VAL A 116 3.37 -1.69 -17.23
C VAL A 116 1.93 -2.17 -17.46
N LEU A 117 1.06 -2.11 -16.45
CA LEU A 117 -0.35 -2.45 -16.63
C LEU A 117 -1.07 -1.44 -17.52
N LEU A 118 -0.76 -0.15 -17.42
CA LEU A 118 -1.33 0.86 -18.34
C LEU A 118 -0.91 0.64 -19.79
N ASP A 119 0.33 0.19 -20.00
CA ASP A 119 0.87 -0.12 -21.33
C ASP A 119 0.47 -1.52 -21.84
N LEU A 120 -0.07 -2.39 -20.98
CA LEU A 120 -0.34 -3.80 -21.29
C LEU A 120 -1.04 -4.03 -22.64
N PRO A 121 -2.10 -3.29 -23.04
CA PRO A 121 -2.75 -3.48 -24.34
C PRO A 121 -1.85 -3.16 -25.55
N SER A 122 -0.72 -2.50 -25.34
CA SER A 122 0.17 -1.96 -26.37
C SER A 122 1.58 -2.54 -26.32
N ILE A 123 1.93 -3.36 -25.33
CA ILE A 123 3.25 -3.99 -25.18
C ILE A 123 3.67 -4.68 -26.49
N SER A 124 4.79 -4.25 -27.07
CA SER A 124 5.34 -4.79 -28.33
C SER A 124 4.35 -4.75 -29.51
N SER A 125 3.39 -3.82 -29.51
CA SER A 125 2.47 -3.60 -30.62
C SER A 125 3.14 -2.76 -31.69
N GLN A 126 3.17 -3.24 -32.93
CA GLN A 126 3.64 -2.47 -34.08
C GLN A 126 2.74 -1.25 -34.37
N VAL A 127 1.50 -1.29 -33.91
CA VAL A 127 0.55 -0.18 -34.04
C VAL A 127 0.35 0.46 -32.68
N VAL A 128 0.89 1.67 -32.50
CA VAL A 128 0.69 2.46 -31.28
C VAL A 128 -0.77 2.89 -31.23
N ARG A 129 -1.54 2.29 -30.33
CA ARG A 129 -2.93 2.64 -30.07
C ARG A 129 -3.11 2.92 -28.60
N LYS A 130 -3.92 3.92 -28.27
CA LYS A 130 -4.29 4.17 -26.88
C LYS A 130 -5.16 3.02 -26.36
N ALA A 131 -4.88 2.60 -25.14
CA ALA A 131 -5.72 1.64 -24.42
C ALA A 131 -7.17 2.16 -24.30
N PRO A 132 -8.18 1.27 -24.28
CA PRO A 132 -9.56 1.69 -24.05
C PRO A 132 -9.70 2.40 -22.70
N ALA A 133 -10.44 3.51 -22.67
CA ALA A 133 -10.61 4.31 -21.44
C ALA A 133 -11.21 3.50 -20.27
N SER A 134 -12.08 2.54 -20.57
CA SER A 134 -12.64 1.61 -19.57
C SER A 134 -11.57 0.74 -18.91
N TYR A 135 -10.59 0.26 -19.68
CA TYR A 135 -9.44 -0.49 -19.18
C TYR A 135 -8.54 0.39 -18.32
N THR A 136 -8.14 1.55 -18.85
CA THR A 136 -7.30 2.51 -18.13
C THR A 136 -7.91 2.90 -16.79
N LYS A 137 -9.23 3.11 -16.74
CA LYS A 137 -9.94 3.43 -15.49
C LYS A 137 -9.82 2.32 -14.43
N ILE A 138 -9.85 1.04 -14.83
CA ILE A 138 -9.68 -0.10 -13.91
C ILE A 138 -8.27 -0.08 -13.32
N VAL A 139 -7.25 0.03 -14.17
CA VAL A 139 -5.84 0.03 -13.72
C VAL A 139 -5.56 1.23 -12.83
N VAL A 140 -5.96 2.43 -13.24
CA VAL A 140 -5.76 3.66 -12.46
C VAL A 140 -6.47 3.54 -11.11
N LYS A 141 -7.73 3.12 -11.06
CA LYS A 141 -8.47 3.01 -9.81
C LYS A 141 -7.81 1.99 -8.87
N GLY A 142 -7.50 0.80 -9.37
CA GLY A 142 -6.96 -0.28 -8.56
C GLY A 142 -5.54 -0.03 -8.07
N MET A 143 -4.64 0.41 -8.95
CA MET A 143 -3.25 0.66 -8.57
C MET A 143 -3.08 1.94 -7.76
N THR A 144 -3.89 2.98 -8.01
CA THR A 144 -3.88 4.17 -7.14
C THR A 144 -4.31 3.81 -5.72
N ARG A 145 -5.26 2.88 -5.55
CA ARG A 145 -5.59 2.36 -4.21
C ARG A 145 -4.38 1.73 -3.53
N ALA A 146 -3.59 0.93 -4.26
CA ALA A 146 -2.35 0.35 -3.71
C ALA A 146 -1.32 1.43 -3.31
N GLU A 147 -1.14 2.46 -4.15
CA GLU A 147 -0.29 3.63 -3.82
C GLU A 147 -0.80 4.35 -2.55
N MET A 148 -2.12 4.53 -2.41
CA MET A 148 -2.71 5.18 -1.23
C MET A 148 -2.55 4.36 0.04
N ILE A 149 -2.64 3.03 -0.02
CA ILE A 149 -2.35 2.14 1.11
C ILE A 149 -0.94 2.42 1.66
N LEU A 150 0.06 2.46 0.76
CA LEU A 150 1.45 2.72 1.14
C LEU A 150 1.65 4.13 1.69
N LYS A 151 0.97 5.14 1.13
CA LYS A 151 1.00 6.51 1.67
C LYS A 151 0.45 6.59 3.10
N VAL A 152 -0.59 5.81 3.43
CA VAL A 152 -1.09 5.73 4.81
C VAL A 152 -0.08 4.99 5.71
N VAL A 153 0.52 3.90 5.24
CA VAL A 153 1.61 3.22 5.97
C VAL A 153 2.72 4.21 6.32
N MET A 154 3.06 5.12 5.40
CA MET A 154 4.07 6.16 5.59
C MET A 154 3.66 7.32 6.50
N ALA A 155 2.36 7.55 6.73
CA ALA A 155 1.91 8.69 7.55
C ALA A 155 2.38 8.55 9.02
N PRO A 156 2.62 9.64 9.76
CA PRO A 156 2.92 9.54 11.20
C PRO A 156 1.84 8.78 11.98
N HIS A 157 2.23 7.98 12.99
CA HIS A 157 1.27 7.27 13.85
C HIS A 157 0.61 8.21 14.86
N GLU A 158 1.38 9.15 15.41
CA GLU A 158 0.91 10.14 16.36
C GLU A 158 0.85 11.55 15.73
N PRO A 159 -0.18 12.35 16.05
CA PRO A 159 -1.36 11.99 16.86
C PRO A 159 -2.33 11.04 16.15
N LEU A 160 -2.87 10.04 16.85
CA LEU A 160 -3.80 9.03 16.29
C LEU A 160 -4.97 9.63 15.48
N VAL A 161 -5.50 10.77 15.91
CA VAL A 161 -6.59 11.48 15.21
C VAL A 161 -6.18 11.86 13.79
N VAL A 162 -4.96 12.37 13.62
CA VAL A 162 -4.42 12.77 12.31
C VAL A 162 -4.19 11.54 11.43
N PHE A 163 -3.77 10.42 12.01
CA PHE A 163 -3.60 9.17 11.28
C PHE A 163 -4.92 8.64 10.73
N VAL A 164 -5.98 8.62 11.55
CA VAL A 164 -7.33 8.20 11.13
C VAL A 164 -7.88 9.14 10.06
N ASP A 165 -7.70 10.45 10.20
CA ASP A 165 -8.09 11.43 9.19
C ASP A 165 -7.38 11.19 7.85
N ASN A 166 -6.09 10.90 7.87
CA ASN A 166 -5.33 10.56 6.66
C ASN A 166 -5.83 9.28 6.01
N TYR A 167 -6.15 8.25 6.79
CA TYR A 167 -6.75 7.01 6.28
C TYR A 167 -8.08 7.29 5.56
N ILE A 168 -8.99 8.02 6.21
CA ILE A 168 -10.31 8.35 5.66
C ILE A 168 -10.17 9.17 4.37
N LYS A 169 -9.31 10.20 4.37
CA LYS A 169 -9.09 11.07 3.21
C LYS A 169 -8.49 10.33 2.02
N LEU A 170 -7.55 9.41 2.25
CA LEU A 170 -6.80 8.77 1.17
C LEU A 170 -7.49 7.53 0.60
N LEU A 171 -8.11 6.70 1.44
CA LEU A 171 -8.72 5.43 1.00
C LEU A 171 -10.23 5.48 0.85
N THR A 172 -10.89 6.46 1.46
CA THR A 172 -12.33 6.78 1.31
C THR A 172 -13.31 5.64 1.61
N ASP A 173 -12.83 4.46 2.02
CA ASP A 173 -13.61 3.23 2.08
C ASP A 173 -14.03 2.82 3.49
N CYS A 174 -13.70 3.63 4.51
CA CYS A 174 -14.08 3.50 5.92
C CYS A 174 -14.05 2.06 6.47
N ASN A 175 -13.21 1.20 5.90
CA ASN A 175 -13.22 -0.23 6.16
C ASN A 175 -12.24 -0.55 7.29
N THR A 176 -12.78 -0.95 8.43
CA THR A 176 -12.02 -1.24 9.64
C THR A 176 -11.02 -2.39 9.48
N GLU A 177 -11.34 -3.42 8.67
CA GLU A 177 -10.40 -4.51 8.38
C GLU A 177 -9.20 -4.03 7.56
N THR A 178 -9.43 -3.12 6.61
CA THR A 178 -8.36 -2.52 5.81
C THR A 178 -7.48 -1.63 6.68
N PHE A 179 -8.09 -0.83 7.56
CA PHE A 179 -7.37 -0.03 8.55
C PHE A 179 -6.47 -0.90 9.44
N GLN A 180 -7.00 -2.00 9.99
CA GLN A 180 -6.21 -2.91 10.83
C GLN A 180 -5.04 -3.53 10.05
N LYS A 181 -5.25 -3.97 8.81
CA LYS A 181 -4.17 -4.49 7.95
C LYS A 181 -3.08 -3.44 7.72
N ILE A 182 -3.43 -2.17 7.54
CA ILE A 182 -2.47 -1.08 7.35
C ILE A 182 -1.68 -0.81 8.64
N LEU A 183 -2.33 -0.87 9.81
CA LEU A 183 -1.63 -0.76 11.09
C LEU A 183 -0.62 -1.90 11.27
N ASP A 184 -1.00 -3.13 10.94
CA ASP A 184 -0.13 -4.30 11.02
C ASP A 184 1.07 -4.23 10.06
N MET A 185 0.95 -3.49 8.95
CA MET A 185 2.04 -3.32 7.98
C MET A 185 3.18 -2.47 8.51
N LYS A 186 2.89 -1.51 9.40
CA LYS A 186 3.88 -0.58 9.91
C LYS A 186 4.76 -1.29 10.94
N SER A 187 6.07 -1.09 10.85
CA SER A 187 6.92 -1.33 12.02
C SER A 187 6.42 -0.43 13.15
N LYS A 188 6.23 -0.99 14.35
CA LYS A 188 6.06 -0.13 15.53
C LYS A 188 7.31 0.75 15.64
N PRO A 189 7.18 2.05 15.92
CA PRO A 189 8.35 2.86 16.23
C PRO A 189 9.13 2.17 17.35
N ASP A 190 10.45 2.11 17.21
CA ASP A 190 11.37 1.70 18.28
C ASP A 190 11.24 2.69 19.45
N SER A 191 10.21 2.48 20.25
CA SER A 191 10.12 2.97 21.62
C SER A 191 10.51 1.79 22.50
N GLU A 192 11.68 1.90 23.13
CA GLU A 192 12.35 0.93 23.99
C GLU A 192 13.14 -0.19 23.29
N LYS A 193 14.34 0.16 22.80
CA LYS A 193 15.48 -0.63 23.29
C LYS A 193 15.48 -0.49 24.82
N PRO A 194 15.38 -1.56 25.61
CA PRO A 194 15.76 -1.48 27.02
C PRO A 194 17.18 -0.93 27.04
N LEU A 195 17.39 0.15 27.80
CA LEU A 195 18.73 0.63 28.10
C LEU A 195 19.55 -0.59 28.55
N GLU A 196 20.59 -0.93 27.79
CA GLU A 196 21.60 -1.88 28.24
C GLU A 196 22.17 -1.31 29.54
N GLU A 197 21.88 -1.96 30.67
CA GLU A 197 22.58 -1.71 31.92
C GLU A 197 24.02 -2.16 31.73
N ASP A 198 24.92 -1.19 31.54
CA ASP A 198 26.34 -1.41 31.76
C ASP A 198 26.80 -0.51 32.91
N GLY A 199 26.81 -1.08 34.12
CA GLY A 199 27.63 -0.61 35.24
C GLY A 199 26.92 0.15 36.38
N PRO A 200 27.40 0.00 37.64
CA PRO A 200 26.73 0.51 38.82
C PRO A 200 27.00 2.00 39.01
N GLY A 201 25.94 2.80 39.06
CA GLY A 201 25.99 4.14 39.63
C GLY A 201 25.23 5.19 38.84
N HIS A 202 23.89 5.17 38.96
CA HIS A 202 22.98 6.31 39.11
C HIS A 202 21.57 5.86 38.68
N VAL A 203 20.67 5.66 39.64
CA VAL A 203 19.27 5.33 39.40
C VAL A 203 18.40 6.57 39.63
N HIS A 204 17.84 7.14 38.56
CA HIS A 204 16.69 8.04 38.68
C HIS A 204 15.43 7.24 38.37
N PHE A 205 14.67 6.94 39.41
CA PHE A 205 13.39 6.25 39.33
C PHE A 205 12.33 7.18 38.72
N ARG A 206 11.59 6.70 37.72
CA ARG A 206 10.19 7.07 37.47
C ARG A 206 9.55 6.01 36.57
N ILE A 207 8.93 5.03 37.23
CA ILE A 207 7.95 4.13 36.60
C ILE A 207 6.56 4.55 37.08
N LEU A 208 5.60 4.33 36.17
CA LEU A 208 4.14 4.45 36.28
C LEU A 208 3.66 5.86 35.90
N THR A 209 2.79 6.01 34.89
CA THR A 209 1.45 5.41 34.88
C THR A 209 0.85 5.29 33.46
N GLY A 210 0.32 4.10 33.14
CA GLY A 210 -1.00 3.99 32.47
C GLY A 210 -2.11 3.78 33.52
N PRO A 211 -3.38 3.55 33.12
CA PRO A 211 -4.42 4.56 32.98
C PRO A 211 -5.45 4.55 34.13
N ALA A 212 -5.92 5.73 34.57
CA ALA A 212 -7.20 5.92 35.27
C ALA A 212 -7.58 7.42 35.32
N CYS A 213 -8.69 7.80 34.68
CA CYS A 213 -9.58 8.85 35.23
C CYS A 213 -10.41 8.19 36.36
N PRO A 214 -11.06 8.91 37.32
CA PRO A 214 -11.43 10.33 37.37
C PRO A 214 -11.24 10.98 38.78
N ALA A 215 -11.87 12.14 39.00
CA ALA A 215 -11.98 12.96 40.23
C ALA A 215 -10.95 14.11 40.32
N GLU A 216 -11.37 15.34 40.00
CA GLU A 216 -11.90 16.31 40.97
C GLU A 216 -11.00 16.47 42.19
N THR A 217 -10.42 17.66 42.40
CA THR A 217 -10.68 18.49 43.60
C THR A 217 -9.90 19.81 43.50
N THR A 218 -10.68 20.89 43.34
CA THR A 218 -10.58 22.21 43.96
C THR A 218 -9.40 22.44 44.92
N CYS A 219 -8.66 23.54 44.74
CA CYS A 219 -7.89 24.15 45.83
C CYS A 219 -8.48 25.52 46.19
N THR A 220 -8.87 25.64 47.46
CA THR A 220 -9.47 26.79 48.13
C THR A 220 -8.43 27.57 48.97
N GLY A 221 -8.51 28.90 48.91
CA GLY A 221 -8.24 29.85 50.01
C GLY A 221 -6.81 30.39 50.15
N ARG A 222 -6.57 31.65 50.57
CA ARG A 222 -7.44 32.82 50.83
C ARG A 222 -6.57 34.10 50.89
N MET A 223 -7.22 35.22 50.58
CA MET A 223 -6.77 36.62 50.55
C MET A 223 -6.12 37.22 51.82
N GLY A 224 -5.35 38.29 51.58
CA GLY A 224 -5.25 39.52 52.40
C GLY A 224 -4.42 40.57 51.64
N GLN A 225 -5.04 41.45 50.85
CA GLN A 225 -5.46 42.83 51.16
C GLN A 225 -4.32 43.83 51.48
N GLY A 226 -4.25 44.92 50.71
CA GLY A 226 -3.49 46.13 51.04
C GLY A 226 -3.32 47.06 49.84
N GLN A 227 -4.05 48.17 49.83
CA GLN A 227 -4.26 49.16 48.78
C GLN A 227 -3.33 50.38 48.89
N GLY A 228 -3.26 51.16 47.80
CA GLY A 228 -2.88 52.60 47.76
C GLY A 228 -1.50 52.87 47.14
N ASP A 229 -1.22 53.97 46.44
CA ASP A 229 -1.98 55.06 45.81
C ASP A 229 -0.96 55.87 44.96
N GLU A 230 -1.46 56.56 43.94
CA GLU A 230 -1.01 57.87 43.38
C GLU A 230 0.49 58.23 43.08
N ASP A 231 0.71 58.50 41.79
CA ASP A 231 1.16 59.80 41.23
C ASP A 231 2.66 60.13 40.98
N ARG A 232 2.85 60.90 39.89
CA ARG A 232 4.02 61.59 39.31
C ARG A 232 4.94 60.88 38.32
N GLY A 233 4.92 61.41 37.09
CA GLY A 233 5.96 61.28 36.06
C GLY A 233 5.46 61.64 34.68
#